data_AF-A0A2P9EZC1-F1
#
_entry.id   AF-A0A2P9EZC1-F1
#
_cell.length_a   1.000
_cell.length_b   1.000
_cell.length_c   1.000
_cell.angle_alpha   90.00
_cell.angle_beta   90.00
_cell.angle_gamma   90.00
#
_symmetry.space_group_name_H-M   'P 1'
#
loop_
_entity.id
_entity.type
_entity.pdbx_description
1 polymer ?
#
loop_
_entity_poly.entity_id
_entity_poly.type
_entity_poly.pdbx_seq_one_letter_code
_entity_poly.pdbx_strand_id
1 'polypeptide(L)'
;MQGARIWAVAGVLGVALCGCSSSTGSTGAGSGGGSSSGGAAADTPEVPVTTQDLERVCSDGLGFKGLPAYDRAKKSVHPAQLMRSDGDDDGWTSSVPSDGDFPKGWFLDYMDKPEKAELVVCVERTKATATGKVCDMEADGKPLKIKTYNTTYRLRVVEARTGKEQYTYTGKAESDECPYYVLTSKGEDADKYYNEVRPEDYRKRVKPYIAP
;
A
#
# COMPACT_ATOMS: atom_id res chain seq x y z
N MET A 1 -2.28 -5.53 -45.46
CA MET A 1 -3.49 -6.37 -45.34
C MET A 1 -4.28 -5.86 -44.15
N GLN A 2 -5.55 -5.57 -44.37
CA GLN A 2 -6.51 -4.95 -43.44
C GLN A 2 -6.99 -5.93 -42.36
N GLY A 3 -7.50 -5.39 -41.26
CA GLY A 3 -8.30 -6.11 -40.26
C GLY A 3 -8.26 -5.40 -38.91
N ALA A 4 -8.95 -4.27 -38.73
CA ALA A 4 -10.36 -4.12 -38.35
C ALA A 4 -10.52 -3.89 -36.83
N ARG A 5 -10.89 -2.65 -36.48
CA ARG A 5 -11.33 -2.21 -35.15
C ARG A 5 -12.79 -2.64 -34.96
N ILE A 6 -13.12 -3.23 -33.81
CA ILE A 6 -14.51 -3.51 -33.43
C ILE A 6 -14.87 -2.57 -32.28
N TRP A 7 -15.85 -1.71 -32.55
CA TRP A 7 -16.64 -1.02 -31.54
C TRP A 7 -17.93 -1.80 -31.33
N ALA A 8 -18.39 -1.91 -30.09
CA ALA A 8 -19.76 -2.31 -29.78
C ALA A 8 -20.39 -1.24 -28.87
N VAL A 9 -21.46 -0.64 -29.36
CA VAL A 9 -22.40 0.23 -28.64
C VAL A 9 -23.77 -0.39 -28.81
N ALA A 10 -24.48 -0.62 -27.69
CA ALA A 10 -25.94 -0.68 -27.53
C ALA A 10 -26.20 -1.10 -26.08
N GLY A 11 -27.15 -0.57 -25.30
CA GLY A 11 -28.26 0.32 -25.59
C GLY A 11 -29.44 -0.04 -24.66
N VAL A 12 -29.77 0.88 -23.75
CA VAL A 12 -31.09 1.33 -23.24
C VAL A 12 -32.18 0.33 -22.77
N LEU A 13 -32.95 0.83 -21.78
CA LEU A 13 -34.28 0.45 -21.25
C LEU A 13 -34.23 -0.52 -20.06
N GLY A 14 -34.74 -0.21 -18.86
CA GLY A 14 -35.86 0.64 -18.47
C GLY A 14 -37.00 -0.26 -17.96
N VAL A 15 -37.53 0.04 -16.77
CA VAL A 15 -38.93 -0.17 -16.28
C VAL A 15 -38.93 -0.34 -14.76
N ALA A 16 -39.64 0.58 -14.10
CA ALA A 16 -40.11 0.51 -12.73
C ALA A 16 -41.41 -0.32 -12.65
N LEU A 17 -41.74 -0.92 -11.49
CA LEU A 17 -43.08 -0.87 -10.89
C LEU A 17 -43.16 -1.65 -9.56
N CYS A 18 -43.98 -1.09 -8.67
CA CYS A 18 -44.38 -1.49 -7.34
C CYS A 18 -45.06 -2.87 -7.25
N GLY A 19 -45.13 -3.43 -6.03
CA GLY A 19 -46.06 -4.50 -5.72
C GLY A 19 -46.04 -4.95 -4.25
N CYS A 20 -46.82 -4.28 -3.40
CA CYS A 20 -47.26 -4.82 -2.11
C CYS A 20 -48.41 -5.81 -2.34
N SER A 21 -48.43 -6.96 -1.66
CA SER A 21 -49.61 -7.50 -0.96
C SER A 21 -49.32 -8.82 -0.25
N SER A 22 -49.98 -8.92 0.90
CA SER A 22 -49.96 -9.88 2.00
C SER A 22 -50.90 -11.08 1.83
N SER A 23 -50.59 -12.18 2.53
CA SER A 23 -51.56 -13.23 2.96
C SER A 23 -51.01 -13.94 4.23
N THR A 24 -51.54 -13.64 5.42
CA THR A 24 -52.61 -14.33 6.19
C THR A 24 -52.18 -15.62 6.91
N GLY A 25 -52.27 -15.65 8.25
CA GLY A 25 -52.21 -16.88 9.05
C GLY A 25 -52.09 -16.68 10.57
N SER A 26 -53.24 -16.52 11.27
CA SER A 26 -53.48 -16.74 12.71
C SER A 26 -52.90 -18.08 13.22
N THR A 27 -52.58 -18.39 14.48
CA THR A 27 -52.93 -17.91 15.84
C THR A 27 -51.99 -18.65 16.81
N GLY A 28 -51.47 -18.00 17.85
CA GLY A 28 -50.70 -18.66 18.91
C GLY A 28 -50.63 -17.79 20.16
N ALA A 29 -51.33 -18.22 21.20
CA ALA A 29 -51.50 -17.54 22.48
C ALA A 29 -50.17 -17.29 23.20
N GLY A 30 -50.09 -16.14 23.88
CA GLY A 30 -48.88 -15.65 24.51
C GLY A 30 -48.44 -16.40 25.77
N SER A 31 -47.18 -16.18 26.13
CA SER A 31 -46.74 -15.99 27.51
C SER A 31 -45.30 -15.47 27.53
N GLY A 32 -45.08 -14.46 28.36
CA GLY A 32 -43.81 -14.31 29.07
C GLY A 32 -42.75 -13.50 28.36
N GLY A 33 -42.60 -12.25 28.81
CA GLY A 33 -41.46 -11.40 28.50
C GLY A 33 -40.11 -12.06 28.72
N GLY A 34 -39.16 -11.62 27.89
CA GLY A 34 -37.78 -12.03 27.94
C GLY A 34 -37.05 -11.38 26.78
N SER A 35 -37.00 -10.04 26.78
CA SER A 35 -35.97 -9.31 26.04
C SER A 35 -34.60 -9.75 26.56
N SER A 36 -34.09 -10.86 26.05
CA SER A 36 -32.66 -11.08 25.98
C SER A 36 -32.16 -10.25 24.82
N SER A 37 -31.89 -9.00 25.14
CA SER A 37 -30.97 -8.14 24.41
C SER A 37 -29.85 -9.01 23.87
N GLY A 38 -29.86 -9.24 22.55
CA GLY A 38 -28.64 -9.60 21.85
C GLY A 38 -27.67 -8.49 22.19
N GLY A 39 -26.76 -8.77 23.11
CA GLY A 39 -25.66 -7.89 23.41
C GLY A 39 -24.95 -7.70 22.08
N ALA A 40 -25.11 -6.52 21.49
CA ALA A 40 -24.21 -6.07 20.45
C ALA A 40 -22.83 -6.23 21.08
N ALA A 41 -22.08 -7.24 20.64
CA ALA A 41 -20.67 -7.32 20.96
C ALA A 41 -20.15 -5.93 20.59
N ALA A 42 -19.61 -5.21 21.58
CA ALA A 42 -18.93 -3.97 21.29
C ALA A 42 -17.84 -4.34 20.28
N ASP A 43 -18.01 -3.91 19.04
CA ASP A 43 -17.03 -4.16 17.99
C ASP A 43 -15.72 -3.52 18.45
N THR A 44 -14.82 -4.36 18.98
CA THR A 44 -13.49 -3.93 19.37
C THR A 44 -12.88 -3.26 18.13
N PRO A 45 -12.32 -2.04 18.26
CA PRO A 45 -11.73 -1.36 17.14
C PRO A 45 -10.71 -2.24 16.42
N GLU A 46 -10.87 -2.37 15.11
CA GLU A 46 -10.03 -3.21 14.27
C GLU A 46 -8.55 -2.82 14.38
N VAL A 47 -7.68 -3.83 14.45
CA VAL A 47 -6.22 -3.74 14.43
C VAL A 47 -5.66 -4.66 13.34
N PRO A 48 -4.51 -4.33 12.73
CA PRO A 48 -3.86 -5.22 11.77
C PRO A 48 -3.35 -6.49 12.48
N VAL A 49 -3.46 -7.63 11.81
CA VAL A 49 -2.91 -8.92 12.25
C VAL A 49 -1.45 -9.04 11.81
N THR A 50 -1.15 -8.58 10.60
CA THR A 50 0.19 -8.58 10.01
C THR A 50 0.61 -7.17 9.58
N THR A 51 1.91 -6.94 9.39
CA THR A 51 2.37 -5.65 8.82
C THR A 51 1.90 -5.46 7.38
N GLN A 52 1.63 -6.54 6.65
CA GLN A 52 1.09 -6.48 5.30
C GLN A 52 -0.31 -5.89 5.27
N ASP A 53 -1.14 -6.10 6.30
CA ASP A 53 -2.50 -5.55 6.37
C ASP A 53 -2.51 -4.01 6.34
N LEU A 54 -1.38 -3.35 6.66
CA LEU A 54 -1.20 -1.90 6.54
C LEU A 54 -1.14 -1.41 5.09
N GLU A 55 -1.12 -2.31 4.09
CA GLU A 55 -1.21 -1.95 2.67
C GLU A 55 -2.40 -1.05 2.35
N ARG A 56 -3.55 -1.30 2.98
CA ARG A 56 -4.78 -0.54 2.75
C ARG A 56 -4.67 0.94 3.13
N VAL A 57 -3.72 1.26 4.02
CA VAL A 57 -3.42 2.65 4.39
C VAL A 57 -2.80 3.37 3.19
N CYS A 58 -2.02 2.68 2.37
CA CYS A 58 -1.39 3.22 1.19
C CYS A 58 -2.28 3.12 -0.06
N SER A 59 -2.97 2.00 -0.28
CA SER A 59 -3.83 1.83 -1.46
C SER A 59 -5.12 2.64 -1.37
N ASP A 60 -5.84 2.51 -0.26
CA ASP A 60 -7.23 2.96 -0.14
C ASP A 60 -7.36 4.22 0.73
N GLY A 61 -6.28 4.58 1.44
CA GLY A 61 -6.31 5.65 2.45
C GLY A 61 -7.16 5.28 3.67
N LEU A 62 -7.28 3.98 3.97
CA LEU A 62 -8.10 3.47 5.07
C LEU A 62 -7.24 3.07 6.27
N GLY A 63 -7.42 3.74 7.41
CA GLY A 63 -6.71 3.42 8.65
C GLY A 63 -7.34 2.28 9.46
N PHE A 64 -6.68 1.89 10.55
CA PHE A 64 -7.17 0.93 11.55
C PHE A 64 -7.56 1.65 12.84
N LYS A 65 -8.86 1.69 13.16
CA LYS A 65 -9.37 2.51 14.28
C LYS A 65 -8.78 2.14 15.66
N GLY A 66 -8.35 0.89 15.83
CA GLY A 66 -7.72 0.37 17.04
C GLY A 66 -6.24 0.70 17.19
N LEU A 67 -5.58 1.26 16.17
CA LEU A 67 -4.19 1.71 16.27
C LEU A 67 -4.06 2.99 17.12
N PRO A 68 -2.86 3.25 17.67
CA PRO A 68 -2.59 4.48 18.40
C PRO A 68 -2.76 5.72 17.50
N ALA A 69 -3.24 6.81 18.07
CA ALA A 69 -3.35 8.09 17.37
C ALA A 69 -1.96 8.68 17.13
N TYR A 70 -1.76 9.31 15.97
CA TYR A 70 -0.55 10.09 15.73
C TYR A 70 -0.64 11.45 16.41
N ASP A 71 0.26 11.73 17.35
CA ASP A 71 0.40 13.04 18.01
C ASP A 71 1.73 13.70 17.67
N ARG A 72 1.72 14.59 16.66
CA ARG A 72 2.92 15.31 16.24
C ARG A 72 3.61 16.13 17.34
N ALA A 73 2.91 16.48 18.43
CA ALA A 73 3.51 17.22 19.54
C ALA A 73 4.34 16.32 20.49
N LYS A 74 4.18 14.99 20.40
CA LYS A 74 4.94 14.01 21.18
C LYS A 74 6.44 14.15 20.88
N LYS A 75 7.24 14.21 21.93
CA LYS A 75 8.72 14.34 21.84
C LYS A 75 9.44 12.98 21.79
N SER A 76 8.78 11.95 21.29
CA SER A 76 9.38 10.62 21.14
C SER A 76 9.22 10.13 19.71
N VAL A 77 9.83 8.99 19.43
CA VAL A 77 9.62 8.31 18.14
C VAL A 77 8.14 7.91 17.97
N HIS A 78 7.67 8.05 16.74
CA HIS A 78 6.40 7.54 16.22
C HIS A 78 6.71 6.31 15.35
N PRO A 79 6.51 5.08 15.86
CA PRO A 79 6.78 3.88 15.09
C PRO A 79 6.00 3.88 13.77
N ALA A 80 6.69 3.60 12.67
CA ALA A 80 6.11 3.59 11.34
C ALA A 80 6.27 2.22 10.65
N GLN A 81 5.32 1.84 9.80
CA GLN A 81 5.53 0.78 8.83
C GLN A 81 6.01 1.38 7.51
N LEU A 82 7.03 0.78 6.87
CA LEU A 82 7.38 1.10 5.49
C LEU A 82 6.61 0.17 4.55
N MET A 83 5.86 0.75 3.63
CA MET A 83 5.17 0.05 2.56
C MET A 83 5.74 0.52 1.22
N ARG A 84 5.99 -0.42 0.32
CA ARG A 84 6.53 -0.15 -1.01
C ARG A 84 5.62 -0.71 -2.09
N SER A 85 5.45 0.04 -3.18
CA SER A 85 4.87 -0.48 -4.42
C SER A 85 5.80 -0.14 -5.58
N ASP A 86 6.04 -1.13 -6.42
CA ASP A 86 6.80 -1.00 -7.65
C ASP A 86 5.92 -0.47 -8.81
N GLY A 87 4.67 -0.12 -8.58
CA GLY A 87 3.82 0.59 -9.55
C GLY A 87 2.39 0.08 -9.60
N ASP A 88 1.61 0.59 -10.56
CA ASP A 88 0.14 0.41 -10.58
C ASP A 88 -0.33 -1.05 -10.68
N ASP A 89 0.49 -1.94 -11.25
CA ASP A 89 0.20 -3.38 -11.35
C ASP A 89 0.79 -4.20 -10.19
N ASP A 90 1.65 -3.58 -9.38
CA ASP A 90 2.34 -4.20 -8.25
C ASP A 90 1.65 -3.82 -6.94
N GLY A 91 1.19 -4.85 -6.22
CA GLY A 91 0.65 -4.69 -4.88
C GLY A 91 1.62 -3.97 -3.94
N TRP A 92 1.09 -3.41 -2.86
CA TRP A 92 1.94 -2.87 -1.79
C TRP A 92 2.57 -4.01 -1.02
N THR A 93 3.80 -3.84 -0.56
CA THR A 93 4.51 -4.83 0.24
C THR A 93 5.12 -4.19 1.47
N SER A 94 5.00 -4.86 2.61
CA SER A 94 5.70 -4.48 3.83
C SER A 94 7.20 -4.65 3.63
N SER A 95 7.98 -3.63 3.99
CA SER A 95 9.44 -3.64 3.91
C SER A 95 10.05 -3.15 5.21
N VAL A 96 11.28 -3.56 5.48
CA VAL A 96 12.11 -3.03 6.58
C VAL A 96 13.32 -2.35 5.95
N PRO A 97 13.63 -1.07 6.29
CA PRO A 97 14.86 -0.44 5.83
C PRO A 97 16.10 -1.21 6.31
N SER A 98 17.20 -1.15 5.56
CA SER A 98 18.44 -1.81 5.98
C SER A 98 19.02 -1.17 7.24
N ASP A 99 19.84 -1.93 7.96
CA ASP A 99 20.53 -1.44 9.16
C ASP A 99 21.39 -0.21 8.84
N GLY A 100 21.18 0.87 9.61
CA GLY A 100 21.89 2.15 9.46
C GLY A 100 21.14 3.20 8.63
N ASP A 101 20.19 2.78 7.79
CA ASP A 101 19.36 3.70 6.99
C ASP A 101 18.43 4.53 7.87
N PHE A 102 17.97 3.96 8.98
CA PHE A 102 17.22 4.66 10.02
C PHE A 102 17.64 4.18 11.42
N PRO A 103 17.51 5.01 12.47
CA PRO A 103 17.70 4.55 13.84
C PRO A 103 16.70 3.44 14.21
N LYS A 104 17.11 2.49 15.05
CA LYS A 104 16.26 1.39 15.51
C LYS A 104 14.97 1.90 16.17
N GLY A 105 13.85 1.24 15.86
CA GLY A 105 12.53 1.56 16.42
C GLY A 105 11.79 2.69 15.71
N TRP A 106 12.38 3.32 14.68
CA TRP A 106 11.66 4.25 13.81
C TRP A 106 10.70 3.51 12.88
N PHE A 107 11.19 2.44 12.26
CA PHE A 107 10.37 1.52 11.51
C PHE A 107 10.17 0.22 12.28
N LEU A 108 9.00 -0.38 12.14
CA LEU A 108 8.74 -1.72 12.64
C LEU A 108 9.60 -2.73 11.89
N ASP A 109 10.19 -3.67 12.62
CA ASP A 109 10.88 -4.83 12.05
C ASP A 109 9.85 -5.94 11.70
N TYR A 110 10.25 -6.98 10.97
CA TYR A 110 9.40 -8.11 10.61
C TYR A 110 8.82 -8.85 11.83
N MET A 111 9.51 -8.80 12.96
CA MET A 111 9.10 -9.43 14.22
C MET A 111 8.32 -8.49 15.15
N ASP A 112 8.22 -7.21 14.79
CA ASP A 112 7.45 -6.24 15.57
C ASP A 112 5.95 -6.41 15.33
N LYS A 113 5.17 -6.02 16.33
CA LYS A 113 3.73 -6.09 16.24
C LYS A 113 3.18 -4.89 15.43
N PRO A 114 2.34 -5.10 14.41
CA PRO A 114 1.79 -4.02 13.59
C PRO A 114 0.84 -3.11 14.39
N GLU A 115 0.27 -3.60 15.50
CA GLU A 115 -0.57 -2.84 16.43
C GLU A 115 0.15 -1.62 17.07
N LYS A 116 1.48 -1.53 16.95
CA LYS A 116 2.28 -0.40 17.44
C LYS A 116 2.42 0.75 16.43
N ALA A 117 2.03 0.55 15.16
CA ALA A 117 2.21 1.55 14.11
C ALA A 117 1.36 2.80 14.41
N GLU A 118 2.02 3.96 14.47
CA GLU A 118 1.36 5.27 14.51
C GLU A 118 1.28 5.87 13.09
N LEU A 119 2.26 5.52 12.24
CA LEU A 119 2.41 6.02 10.88
C LEU A 119 2.61 4.87 9.89
N VAL A 120 2.29 5.13 8.63
CA VAL A 120 2.70 4.33 7.48
C VAL A 120 3.42 5.24 6.49
N VAL A 121 4.62 4.85 6.08
CA VAL A 121 5.40 5.51 5.05
C VAL A 121 5.21 4.73 3.76
N CYS A 122 4.48 5.33 2.83
CA CYS A 122 4.16 4.73 1.54
C CYS A 122 5.14 5.27 0.49
N VAL A 123 5.91 4.38 -0.15
CA VAL A 123 6.82 4.72 -1.27
C VAL A 123 6.38 3.96 -2.51
N GLU A 124 5.96 4.68 -3.55
CA GLU A 124 5.40 4.09 -4.76
C GLU A 124 6.13 4.61 -6.00
N ARG A 125 6.53 3.73 -6.90
CA ARG A 125 6.96 4.11 -8.25
C ARG A 125 5.74 4.51 -9.07
N THR A 126 5.62 5.78 -9.41
CA THR A 126 4.50 6.30 -10.22
C THR A 126 4.83 6.40 -11.71
N LYS A 127 6.12 6.34 -12.07
CA LYS A 127 6.56 6.37 -13.46
C LYS A 127 7.98 5.82 -13.60
N ALA A 128 8.24 5.12 -14.69
CA ALA A 128 9.59 4.77 -15.15
C ALA A 128 9.93 5.51 -16.45
N THR A 129 11.16 6.00 -16.59
CA THR A 129 11.64 6.66 -17.82
C THR A 129 12.97 6.04 -18.24
N ALA A 130 13.04 5.52 -19.47
CA ALA A 130 14.27 4.91 -19.98
C ALA A 130 15.42 5.92 -19.96
N THR A 131 16.59 5.49 -19.49
CA THR A 131 17.81 6.33 -19.49
C THR A 131 18.51 6.32 -20.85
N GLY A 132 18.21 5.33 -21.71
CA GLY A 132 18.96 5.02 -22.92
C GLY A 132 20.21 4.18 -22.69
N LYS A 133 20.59 3.91 -21.43
CA LYS A 133 21.75 3.09 -21.08
C LYS A 133 21.40 1.61 -21.08
N VAL A 134 22.27 0.82 -21.71
CA VAL A 134 22.26 -0.64 -21.71
C VAL A 134 23.51 -1.12 -21.00
N CYS A 135 23.33 -1.99 -20.02
CA CYS A 135 24.37 -2.61 -19.23
C CYS A 135 24.60 -4.04 -19.72
N ASP A 136 25.85 -4.36 -20.06
CA ASP A 136 26.25 -5.73 -20.34
C ASP A 136 26.53 -6.43 -19.01
N MET A 137 25.77 -7.48 -18.73
CA MET A 137 25.83 -8.30 -17.52
C MET A 137 25.91 -9.78 -17.90
N GLU A 138 26.03 -10.65 -16.90
CA GLU A 138 26.00 -12.10 -17.08
C GLU A 138 24.98 -12.72 -16.12
N ALA A 139 24.21 -13.69 -16.61
CA ALA A 139 23.34 -14.53 -15.81
C ALA A 139 23.53 -15.99 -16.24
N ASP A 140 23.81 -16.89 -15.29
CA ASP A 140 24.04 -18.31 -15.56
C ASP A 140 25.11 -18.60 -16.63
N GLY A 141 26.20 -17.83 -16.63
CA GLY A 141 27.27 -17.98 -17.63
C GLY A 141 26.93 -17.42 -19.01
N LYS A 142 25.80 -16.72 -19.17
CA LYS A 142 25.33 -16.18 -20.45
C LYS A 142 25.28 -14.66 -20.45
N PRO A 143 25.67 -14.00 -21.55
CA PRO A 143 25.50 -12.56 -21.70
C PRO A 143 24.04 -12.13 -21.53
N LEU A 144 23.82 -11.09 -20.74
CA LEU A 144 22.52 -10.47 -20.47
C LEU A 144 22.64 -8.96 -20.69
N LYS A 145 21.67 -8.38 -21.40
CA LYS A 145 21.62 -6.92 -21.62
C LYS A 145 20.50 -6.33 -20.77
N ILE A 146 20.86 -5.42 -19.86
CA ILE A 146 19.92 -4.76 -18.96
C ILE A 146 19.73 -3.31 -19.39
N LYS A 147 18.49 -2.94 -19.73
CA LYS A 147 18.08 -1.56 -19.98
C LYS A 147 17.75 -0.89 -18.64
N THR A 148 18.30 0.29 -18.40
CA THR A 148 18.06 1.00 -17.14
C THR A 148 16.97 2.07 -17.27
N TYR A 149 16.24 2.31 -16.19
CA TYR A 149 15.14 3.26 -16.10
C TYR A 149 15.27 4.12 -14.85
N ASN A 150 15.08 5.43 -15.01
CA ASN A 150 14.88 6.34 -13.89
C ASN A 150 13.46 6.19 -13.33
N THR A 151 13.36 6.24 -12.01
CA THR A 151 12.10 6.08 -11.28
C THR A 151 11.62 7.44 -10.81
N THR A 152 10.38 7.81 -11.15
CA THR A 152 9.64 8.86 -10.44
C THR A 152 8.81 8.17 -9.36
N TYR A 153 8.86 8.70 -8.14
CA TYR A 153 8.17 8.10 -7.02
C TYR A 153 7.29 9.09 -6.27
N ARG A 154 6.25 8.57 -5.63
CA ARG A 154 5.41 9.27 -4.67
C ARG A 154 5.70 8.73 -3.28
N LEU A 155 6.11 9.63 -2.40
CA LEU A 155 6.29 9.39 -0.97
C LEU A 155 5.12 9.99 -0.22
N ARG A 156 4.49 9.21 0.65
CA ARG A 156 3.47 9.70 1.59
C ARG A 156 3.79 9.26 3.00
N VAL A 157 3.51 10.13 3.97
CA VAL A 157 3.46 9.78 5.39
C VAL A 157 2.00 9.86 5.81
N VAL A 158 1.45 8.74 6.25
CA VAL A 158 0.02 8.57 6.49
C VAL A 158 -0.20 8.13 7.94
N GLU A 159 -1.20 8.69 8.62
CA GLU A 159 -1.58 8.21 9.96
C GLU A 159 -2.19 6.82 9.85
N ALA A 160 -1.61 5.84 10.56
CA ALA A 160 -2.04 4.44 10.46
C ALA A 160 -3.46 4.23 10.99
N ARG A 161 -3.88 5.01 11.99
CA ARG A 161 -5.20 4.91 12.60
C ARG A 161 -6.34 5.39 11.72
N THR A 162 -6.11 6.48 10.99
CA THR A 162 -7.18 7.20 10.28
C THR A 162 -7.06 7.12 8.77
N GLY A 163 -5.86 6.81 8.24
CA GLY A 163 -5.56 6.92 6.81
C GLY A 163 -5.29 8.35 6.34
N LYS A 164 -5.25 9.32 7.25
CA LYS A 164 -5.03 10.73 6.91
C LYS A 164 -3.58 10.99 6.52
N GLU A 165 -3.37 11.52 5.32
CA GLU A 165 -2.06 11.98 4.86
C GLU A 165 -1.54 13.17 5.68
N GLN A 166 -0.32 13.03 6.20
CA GLN A 166 0.43 14.07 6.92
C GLN A 166 1.44 14.78 6.01
N TYR A 167 1.85 14.09 4.95
CA TYR A 167 2.83 14.56 3.98
C TYR A 167 2.71 13.82 2.67
N THR A 168 2.94 14.52 1.57
CA THR A 168 3.07 13.95 0.23
C THR A 168 4.21 14.63 -0.52
N TYR A 169 4.94 13.86 -1.31
CA TYR A 169 6.06 14.35 -2.10
C TYR A 169 6.27 13.50 -3.35
N THR A 170 6.60 14.16 -4.46
CA THR A 170 7.04 13.49 -5.68
C THR A 170 8.53 13.71 -5.87
N GLY A 171 9.28 12.61 -6.01
CA GLY A 171 10.73 12.63 -6.21
C GLY A 171 11.16 11.80 -7.41
N LYS A 172 12.47 11.75 -7.62
CA LYS A 172 13.10 10.91 -8.64
C LYS A 172 14.27 10.14 -8.02
N ALA A 173 14.43 8.89 -8.42
CA ALA A 173 15.62 8.09 -8.21
C ALA A 173 16.27 7.88 -9.58
N GLU A 174 17.47 8.43 -9.75
CA GLU A 174 18.21 8.46 -11.00
C GLU A 174 19.62 7.94 -10.74
N SER A 175 20.12 7.12 -11.65
CA SER A 175 21.49 6.62 -11.64
C SER A 175 21.92 6.37 -13.09
N ASP A 176 23.15 6.75 -13.38
CA ASP A 176 23.85 6.44 -14.62
C ASP A 176 24.76 5.22 -14.45
N GLU A 177 24.74 4.53 -13.30
CA GLU A 177 25.54 3.33 -13.03
C GLU A 177 24.82 2.05 -13.50
N CYS A 178 25.59 0.99 -13.76
CA CYS A 178 25.01 -0.32 -14.04
C CYS A 178 24.81 -1.08 -12.72
N PRO A 179 23.68 -1.78 -12.53
CA PRO A 179 23.50 -2.61 -11.35
C PRO A 179 24.57 -3.71 -11.31
N TYR A 180 25.04 -4.03 -10.10
CA TYR A 180 26.01 -5.11 -9.92
C TYR A 180 25.34 -6.49 -9.99
N TYR A 181 24.11 -6.59 -9.49
CA TYR A 181 23.25 -7.77 -9.58
C TYR A 181 21.83 -7.33 -9.91
N VAL A 182 21.08 -8.19 -10.61
CA VAL A 182 19.65 -8.02 -10.83
C VAL A 182 18.98 -9.31 -10.38
N LEU A 183 18.06 -9.18 -9.42
CA LEU A 183 17.17 -10.28 -9.06
C LEU A 183 15.91 -10.11 -9.91
N THR A 184 15.51 -11.17 -10.60
CA THR A 184 14.30 -11.17 -11.42
C THR A 184 13.43 -12.35 -11.02
N SER A 185 12.14 -12.12 -10.87
CA SER A 185 11.16 -13.18 -10.64
C SER A 185 10.51 -13.60 -11.95
N LYS A 186 9.95 -14.82 -12.00
CA LYS A 186 9.14 -15.24 -13.16
C LYS A 186 7.94 -14.31 -13.31
N GLY A 187 7.85 -13.63 -14.46
CA GLY A 187 6.78 -12.68 -14.77
C GLY A 187 7.24 -11.22 -14.79
N GLU A 188 8.45 -10.93 -14.30
CA GLU A 188 9.03 -9.59 -14.37
C GLU A 188 9.78 -9.36 -15.69
N ASP A 189 10.04 -8.08 -15.99
CA ASP A 189 10.84 -7.65 -17.13
C ASP A 189 12.32 -8.02 -16.94
N ALA A 190 12.70 -9.24 -17.32
CA ALA A 190 14.05 -9.78 -17.08
C ALA A 190 15.20 -8.99 -17.74
N ASP A 191 14.91 -8.10 -18.69
CA ASP A 191 15.89 -7.24 -19.37
C ASP A 191 15.85 -5.77 -18.92
N LYS A 192 15.14 -5.45 -17.83
CA LYS A 192 15.01 -4.09 -17.31
C LYS A 192 15.48 -3.98 -15.87
N TYR A 193 16.11 -2.84 -15.57
CA TYR A 193 16.44 -2.42 -14.22
C TYR A 193 15.85 -1.05 -13.95
N TYR A 194 15.07 -0.95 -12.89
CA TYR A 194 14.48 0.30 -12.44
C TYR A 194 15.31 0.83 -11.28
N ASN A 195 15.81 2.06 -11.38
CA ASN A 195 16.57 2.69 -10.32
C ASN A 195 15.72 2.73 -9.04
N GLU A 196 16.22 2.07 -7.99
CA GLU A 196 15.50 1.88 -6.74
C GLU A 196 15.41 3.19 -5.96
N VAL A 197 14.25 3.44 -5.34
CA VAL A 197 14.09 4.55 -4.39
C VAL A 197 14.70 4.13 -3.06
N ARG A 198 15.84 4.71 -2.71
CA ARG A 198 16.59 4.31 -1.52
C ARG A 198 16.27 5.21 -0.32
N PRO A 199 16.52 4.76 0.92
CA PRO A 199 16.30 5.58 2.11
C PRO A 199 16.92 6.98 2.07
N GLU A 200 18.09 7.16 1.47
CA GLU A 200 18.72 8.47 1.28
C GLU A 200 17.84 9.47 0.51
N ASP A 201 17.00 8.99 -0.40
CA ASP A 201 16.12 9.82 -1.25
C ASP A 201 14.98 10.46 -0.43
N TYR A 202 14.57 9.83 0.67
CA TYR A 202 13.39 10.26 1.43
C TYR A 202 13.58 10.43 2.94
N ARG A 203 14.68 9.94 3.53
CA ARG A 203 14.91 9.96 4.99
C ARG A 203 14.76 11.35 5.59
N LYS A 204 15.33 12.38 4.94
CA LYS A 204 15.25 13.78 5.40
C LYS A 204 13.81 14.31 5.42
N ARG A 205 12.93 13.76 4.58
CA ARG A 205 11.53 14.17 4.43
C ARG A 205 10.63 13.46 5.44
N VAL A 206 10.94 12.20 5.76
CA VAL A 206 10.18 11.40 6.72
C VAL A 206 10.56 11.72 8.16
N LYS A 207 11.84 12.01 8.43
CA LYS A 207 12.35 12.27 9.78
C LYS A 207 11.46 13.20 10.62
N PRO A 208 11.01 14.38 10.15
CA PRO A 208 10.23 15.33 10.96
C PRO A 208 8.85 14.81 11.42
N TYR A 209 8.40 13.69 10.88
CA TYR A 209 7.13 13.06 11.24
C TYR A 209 7.33 11.90 12.21
N ILE A 210 8.45 11.17 12.07
CA ILE A 210 8.77 10.00 12.89
C ILE A 210 9.46 10.40 14.20
N ALA A 211 10.33 11.42 14.19
CA ALA A 211 11.14 11.77 15.34
C ALA A 211 11.39 13.29 15.45
N PRO A 212 11.59 13.81 16.68
CA PRO A 212 11.98 15.19 16.91
C PRO A 212 13.39 15.53 16.38
#